data_AF-A0A3D4UX51-F1
#
_entry.id   AF-A0A3D4UX51-F1
#
_cell.length_a   1.000
_cell.length_b   1.000
_cell.length_c   1.000
_cell.angle_alpha   90.00
_cell.angle_beta   90.00
_cell.angle_gamma   90.00
#
_symmetry.space_group_name_H-M   'P 1'
#
loop_
_entity.id
_entity.type
_entity.pdbx_description
1 polymer ?
#
loop_
_entity_poly.entity_id
_entity_poly.type
_entity_poly.pdbx_seq_one_letter_code
_entity_poly.pdbx_strand_id
1 'polypeptide(L)'
;MSSDALNFSMQETYGNTDKLLIYYNFTGEYIRTGTVAKQEGGGGLFQGYIPNEAPANNIYLWSGKVLDALGSTFHEAVDRVTGNGGLLTGSIGRLDNSNIEVSTIGSEAIDYDNVSAIFDMQYSGTLNKPTVLFGSLEKTSTTLDGITYTGSKGFNFGVTQRGHLFYQGFDSDGDFIHTFKSTELSKRNIIAFSHGENDIGLHRIDMLNGKHYSEYVNRHHYPKLVDSDSFFLGGSKNW
;
A
#
# COMPACT_ATOMS: atom_id res chain seq x y z
N MET A 1 -2.62 -14.55 1.75
CA MET A 1 -3.38 -15.40 0.80
C MET A 1 -2.41 -16.14 -0.11
N SER A 2 -2.61 -17.41 -0.47
CA SER A 2 -1.70 -18.11 -1.41
C SER A 2 -1.95 -17.66 -2.86
N SER A 3 -0.91 -17.71 -3.70
CA SER A 3 -0.98 -17.40 -5.12
C SER A 3 -2.04 -18.23 -5.84
N ASP A 4 -2.13 -19.53 -5.52
CA ASP A 4 -3.05 -20.47 -6.17
C ASP A 4 -4.51 -20.16 -5.83
N ALA A 5 -4.79 -19.83 -4.55
CA ALA A 5 -6.13 -19.46 -4.12
C ALA A 5 -6.58 -18.13 -4.76
N LEU A 6 -5.65 -17.16 -4.86
CA LEU A 6 -5.92 -15.89 -5.53
C LEU A 6 -6.16 -16.10 -7.03
N ASN A 7 -5.30 -16.87 -7.70
CA ASN A 7 -5.47 -17.20 -9.12
C ASN A 7 -6.82 -17.88 -9.37
N PHE A 8 -7.16 -18.91 -8.58
CA PHE A 8 -8.45 -19.58 -8.69
C PHE A 8 -9.62 -18.60 -8.52
N SER A 9 -9.59 -17.75 -7.50
CA SER A 9 -10.66 -16.78 -7.22
C SER A 9 -10.82 -15.75 -8.36
N MET A 10 -9.70 -15.28 -8.94
CA MET A 10 -9.70 -14.36 -10.08
C MET A 10 -10.27 -15.02 -11.33
N GLN A 11 -9.83 -16.25 -11.63
CA GLN A 11 -10.32 -17.03 -12.77
C GLN A 11 -11.81 -17.37 -12.62
N GLU A 12 -12.27 -17.73 -11.43
CA GLU A 12 -13.68 -18.03 -11.16
C GLU A 12 -14.56 -16.78 -11.31
N THR A 13 -14.11 -15.63 -10.79
CA THR A 13 -14.91 -14.40 -10.75
C THR A 13 -14.89 -13.65 -12.08
N TYR A 14 -13.74 -13.60 -12.76
CA TYR A 14 -13.50 -12.74 -13.93
C TYR A 14 -13.13 -13.51 -15.20
N GLY A 15 -12.87 -14.82 -15.12
CA GLY A 15 -12.43 -15.64 -16.25
C GLY A 15 -10.97 -15.42 -16.68
N ASN A 16 -10.23 -14.53 -16.01
CA ASN A 16 -8.81 -14.26 -16.22
C ASN A 16 -8.19 -13.53 -15.01
N THR A 17 -6.89 -13.25 -15.07
CA THR A 17 -6.16 -12.45 -14.06
C THR A 17 -5.82 -11.04 -14.55
N ASP A 18 -6.40 -10.57 -15.66
CA ASP A 18 -6.03 -9.29 -16.29
C ASP A 18 -6.36 -8.08 -15.40
N LYS A 19 -7.25 -8.27 -14.42
CA LYS A 19 -7.62 -7.27 -13.41
C LYS A 19 -6.66 -7.19 -12.23
N LEU A 20 -5.76 -8.17 -12.07
CA LEU A 20 -4.74 -8.18 -11.02
C LEU A 20 -3.43 -7.60 -11.59
N LEU A 21 -3.24 -6.31 -11.37
CA LEU A 21 -2.07 -5.59 -11.86
C LEU A 21 -0.80 -5.90 -11.06
N ILE A 22 -0.93 -5.97 -9.73
CA ILE A 22 0.21 -6.09 -8.82
C ILE A 22 -0.06 -7.16 -7.76
N TYR A 23 0.89 -8.09 -7.62
CA TYR A 23 0.92 -9.08 -6.57
C TYR A 23 2.34 -9.21 -6.02
N TYR A 24 2.49 -8.84 -4.74
CA TYR A 24 3.72 -9.06 -4.00
C TYR A 24 3.52 -10.15 -2.97
N ASN A 25 4.33 -11.20 -3.10
CA ASN A 25 4.41 -12.24 -2.10
C ASN A 25 5.63 -12.02 -1.22
N PHE A 26 5.39 -11.71 0.06
CA PHE A 26 6.45 -11.53 1.04
C PHE A 26 6.88 -12.84 1.73
N THR A 27 6.29 -13.98 1.36
CA THR A 27 6.70 -15.29 1.88
C THR A 27 7.78 -15.90 0.98
N GLY A 28 9.02 -16.03 1.47
CA GLY A 28 10.13 -16.71 0.78
C GLY A 28 11.28 -15.78 0.34
N GLU A 29 12.43 -16.37 -0.02
CA GLU A 29 13.73 -15.70 -0.30
C GLU A 29 13.79 -14.91 -1.64
N TYR A 30 12.77 -14.12 -1.99
CA TYR A 30 12.60 -13.61 -3.37
C TYR A 30 12.92 -12.12 -3.60
N ILE A 31 13.56 -11.42 -2.66
CA ILE A 31 14.09 -10.07 -2.97
C ILE A 31 15.32 -10.22 -3.86
N ARG A 32 15.15 -9.87 -5.15
CA ARG A 32 16.25 -9.81 -6.09
C ARG A 32 17.10 -8.59 -5.73
N THR A 33 18.37 -8.83 -5.40
CA THR A 33 19.36 -7.80 -5.09
C THR A 33 19.46 -6.80 -6.23
N GLY A 34 18.96 -5.58 -6.02
CA GLY A 34 19.40 -4.40 -6.76
C GLY A 34 20.73 -3.93 -6.18
N THR A 35 21.57 -3.30 -7.01
CA THR A 35 22.94 -2.88 -6.67
C THR A 35 23.00 -2.14 -5.34
N VAL A 36 23.72 -2.74 -4.38
CA VAL A 36 23.93 -2.21 -3.02
C VAL A 36 24.91 -1.03 -3.10
N ALA A 37 24.46 0.18 -2.82
CA ALA A 37 25.37 1.26 -2.45
C ALA A 37 25.83 1.00 -1.00
N LYS A 38 26.88 0.20 -0.81
CA LYS A 38 27.51 0.06 0.51
C LYS A 38 28.10 1.41 0.91
N GLN A 39 27.65 1.99 2.02
CA GLN A 39 28.48 2.93 2.76
C GLN A 39 29.60 2.14 3.47
N GLU A 40 30.85 2.58 3.31
CA GLU A 40 31.97 2.05 4.08
C GLU A 40 31.82 2.45 5.56
N GLY A 41 31.91 1.48 6.48
CA GLY A 41 32.05 1.76 7.91
C GLY A 41 30.86 1.43 8.83
N GLY A 42 30.19 0.29 8.65
CA GLY A 42 29.33 -0.34 9.67
C GLY A 42 27.87 0.13 9.68
N GLY A 43 26.96 -0.79 9.28
CA GLY A 43 25.53 -0.53 9.08
C GLY A 43 25.26 0.03 7.69
N GLY A 44 24.62 -0.75 6.82
CA GLY A 44 24.34 -0.35 5.44
C GLY A 44 22.91 0.13 5.25
N LEU A 45 22.73 1.16 4.42
CA LEU A 45 21.47 1.41 3.72
C LEU A 45 21.40 0.45 2.53
N PHE A 46 20.35 -0.35 2.47
CA PHE A 46 20.15 -1.30 1.38
C PHE A 46 18.98 -0.87 0.51
N GLN A 47 19.17 -0.98 -0.81
CA GLN A 47 18.12 -0.87 -1.81
C GLN A 47 17.94 -2.25 -2.45
N GLY A 48 16.70 -2.64 -2.69
CA GLY A 48 16.34 -3.92 -3.30
C GLY A 48 15.05 -3.79 -4.09
N TYR A 49 14.77 -4.79 -4.91
CA TYR A 49 13.52 -4.83 -5.69
C TYR A 49 12.73 -6.07 -5.32
N ILE A 50 11.45 -5.87 -5.03
CA ILE A 50 10.44 -6.90 -4.88
C ILE A 50 9.78 -7.05 -6.25
N PRO A 51 9.94 -8.19 -6.92
CA PRO A 51 9.31 -8.40 -8.22
C PRO A 51 7.79 -8.42 -8.06
N ASN A 52 7.07 -7.86 -9.05
CA ASN A 52 5.67 -8.21 -9.25
C ASN A 52 5.60 -9.63 -9.79
N GLU A 53 4.86 -10.52 -9.13
CA GLU A 53 4.86 -11.96 -9.42
C GLU A 53 3.50 -12.46 -9.91
N ALA A 54 3.49 -13.68 -10.45
CA ALA A 54 2.25 -14.39 -10.72
C ALA A 54 1.44 -14.53 -9.41
N PRO A 55 0.09 -14.36 -9.44
CA PRO A 55 -0.76 -14.44 -10.63
C PRO A 55 -1.06 -13.10 -11.32
N ALA A 56 -0.35 -12.01 -10.99
CA ALA A 56 -0.52 -10.75 -11.70
C ALA A 56 -0.20 -10.91 -13.20
N ASN A 57 -0.92 -10.18 -14.06
CA ASN A 57 -0.74 -10.26 -15.51
C ASN A 57 0.55 -9.59 -16.00
N ASN A 58 1.10 -8.66 -15.22
CA ASN A 58 2.22 -7.79 -15.57
C ASN A 58 3.47 -8.11 -14.74
N ILE A 59 3.90 -9.37 -14.75
CA ILE A 59 5.07 -9.85 -13.98
C ILE A 59 6.31 -8.98 -14.27
N TYR A 60 7.04 -8.62 -13.23
CA TYR A 60 8.20 -7.71 -13.21
C TYR A 60 7.93 -6.23 -13.55
N LEU A 61 6.82 -5.88 -14.21
CA LEU A 61 6.36 -4.49 -14.28
C LEU A 61 5.83 -4.07 -12.91
N TRP A 62 5.92 -2.76 -12.60
CA TRP A 62 5.59 -2.23 -11.28
C TRP A 62 6.28 -3.01 -10.15
N SER A 63 7.56 -3.34 -10.30
CA SER A 63 8.35 -3.93 -9.21
C SER A 63 8.58 -2.89 -8.10
N GLY A 64 8.46 -3.32 -6.85
CA GLY A 64 8.57 -2.46 -5.69
C GLY A 64 10.02 -2.21 -5.31
N LYS A 65 10.46 -0.95 -5.30
CA LYS A 65 11.77 -0.53 -4.82
C LYS A 65 11.72 -0.34 -3.32
N VAL A 66 12.49 -1.14 -2.59
CA VAL A 66 12.69 -0.97 -1.15
C VAL A 66 13.57 0.26 -0.91
N LEU A 67 13.04 1.23 -0.17
CA LEU A 67 13.76 2.44 0.23
C LEU A 67 14.28 2.32 1.67
N ASP A 68 15.49 2.86 1.88
CA ASP A 68 16.12 3.11 3.18
C ASP A 68 16.08 1.94 4.17
N ALA A 69 16.21 0.71 3.68
CA ALA A 69 16.25 -0.47 4.53
C ALA A 69 17.54 -0.51 5.36
N LEU A 70 17.39 -0.54 6.69
CA LEU A 70 18.51 -0.54 7.63
C LEU A 70 18.76 -1.95 8.17
N GLY A 71 20.00 -2.44 8.06
CA GLY A 71 20.41 -3.72 8.65
C GLY A 71 21.94 -3.83 8.77
N SER A 72 22.40 -4.79 9.58
CA SER A 72 23.82 -5.17 9.59
C SER A 72 24.19 -6.01 8.37
N THR A 73 23.21 -6.68 7.76
CA THR A 73 23.32 -7.42 6.49
C THR A 73 22.18 -7.04 5.54
N PHE A 74 22.35 -7.33 4.24
CA PHE A 74 21.27 -7.15 3.24
C PHE A 74 20.02 -7.95 3.62
N HIS A 75 20.21 -9.20 4.05
CA HIS A 75 19.12 -10.08 4.46
C HIS A 75 18.36 -9.48 5.65
N GLU A 76 19.06 -9.02 6.69
CA GLU A 76 18.43 -8.37 7.84
C GLU A 76 17.69 -7.07 7.45
N ALA A 77 18.26 -6.25 6.57
CA ALA A 77 17.62 -5.02 6.10
C ALA A 77 16.33 -5.33 5.32
N VAL A 78 16.39 -6.33 4.45
CA VAL A 78 15.26 -6.84 3.66
C VAL A 78 14.18 -7.44 4.55
N ASP A 79 14.54 -8.31 5.48
CA ASP A 79 13.59 -8.99 6.37
C ASP A 79 12.86 -7.97 7.25
N ARG A 80 13.52 -6.86 7.64
CA ARG A 80 12.86 -5.77 8.36
C ARG A 80 11.78 -5.05 7.55
N VAL A 81 11.90 -5.06 6.22
CA VAL A 81 10.94 -4.45 5.30
C VAL A 81 9.83 -5.43 4.94
N THR A 82 10.16 -6.68 4.62
CA THR A 82 9.20 -7.66 4.09
C THR A 82 8.70 -8.68 5.09
N GLY A 83 9.37 -8.84 6.23
CA GLY A 83 9.01 -9.82 7.26
C GLY A 83 9.31 -11.28 6.89
N ASN A 84 10.24 -11.53 5.97
CA ASN A 84 10.57 -12.89 5.52
C ASN A 84 11.38 -13.68 6.59
N GLY A 85 11.02 -14.96 6.81
CA GLY A 85 11.51 -15.77 7.95
C GLY A 85 10.49 -16.75 8.58
N GLY A 86 9.31 -16.89 7.98
CA GLY A 86 8.21 -17.68 8.55
C GLY A 86 7.34 -16.81 9.45
N LEU A 87 6.07 -17.23 9.65
CA LEU A 87 5.06 -16.63 10.54
C LEU A 87 5.58 -15.53 11.46
N LEU A 88 4.90 -14.38 11.50
CA LEU A 88 5.03 -13.25 12.45
C LEU A 88 5.27 -13.67 13.93
N THR A 89 6.42 -14.27 14.19
CA THR A 89 6.94 -14.73 15.46
C THR A 89 8.21 -13.94 15.66
N GLY A 90 8.11 -12.89 16.46
CA GLY A 90 9.29 -12.15 16.93
C GLY A 90 9.50 -10.73 16.41
N SER A 91 8.63 -10.18 15.54
CA SER A 91 8.73 -8.79 15.03
C SER A 91 9.94 -8.61 14.08
N ILE A 92 9.78 -8.26 12.81
CA ILE A 92 9.69 -6.88 12.32
C ILE A 92 9.57 -7.04 10.78
N GLY A 93 8.37 -6.89 10.23
CA GLY A 93 8.15 -6.35 8.89
C GLY A 93 7.42 -5.03 9.14
N ARG A 94 8.11 -3.90 9.01
CA ARG A 94 7.61 -2.60 9.51
C ARG A 94 7.19 -1.69 8.37
N LEU A 95 5.95 -1.86 7.92
CA LEU A 95 5.26 -0.90 7.05
C LEU A 95 4.97 0.44 7.75
N ASP A 96 5.31 0.60 9.03
CA ASP A 96 5.29 1.90 9.71
C ASP A 96 6.63 2.66 9.57
N ASN A 97 7.65 2.04 8.97
CA ASN A 97 9.00 2.59 8.77
C ASN A 97 9.62 2.22 7.41
N SER A 98 8.88 1.62 6.47
CA SER A 98 9.41 1.20 5.17
C SER A 98 8.51 1.63 4.04
N ASN A 99 9.12 2.30 3.06
CA ASN A 99 8.47 2.88 1.90
C ASN A 99 8.83 2.03 0.68
N ILE A 100 8.10 0.94 0.43
CA ILE A 100 8.24 0.23 -0.85
C ILE A 100 7.64 1.15 -1.91
N GLU A 101 8.48 1.78 -2.72
CA GLU A 101 8.06 2.66 -3.81
C GLU A 101 7.80 1.85 -5.07
N VAL A 102 6.64 2.04 -5.68
CA VAL A 102 6.28 1.45 -6.95
C VAL A 102 6.13 2.58 -7.97
N SER A 103 7.07 2.64 -8.91
CA SER A 103 7.04 3.62 -10.00
C SER A 103 6.02 3.20 -11.06
N THR A 104 5.14 4.12 -11.45
CA THR A 104 4.21 3.94 -12.58
C THR A 104 4.74 4.61 -13.85
N ILE A 105 5.76 5.47 -13.74
CA ILE A 105 6.43 6.10 -14.88
C ILE A 105 6.93 5.05 -15.87
N GLY A 106 6.61 5.22 -17.15
CA GLY A 106 7.06 4.35 -18.24
C GLY A 106 6.32 3.01 -18.32
N SER A 107 5.30 2.81 -17.50
CA SER A 107 4.36 1.68 -17.56
C SER A 107 2.95 2.20 -17.88
N GLU A 108 1.97 1.31 -18.05
CA GLU A 108 0.56 1.72 -18.07
C GLU A 108 0.21 2.43 -16.76
N ALA A 109 -0.50 3.56 -16.86
CA ALA A 109 -0.93 4.33 -15.70
C ALA A 109 -1.95 3.52 -14.89
N ILE A 110 -1.81 3.56 -13.56
CA ILE A 110 -2.83 3.01 -12.66
C ILE A 110 -3.91 4.06 -12.50
N ASP A 111 -5.14 3.72 -12.88
CA ASP A 111 -6.30 4.58 -12.68
C ASP A 111 -6.66 4.64 -11.19
N TYR A 112 -6.21 5.70 -10.50
CA TYR A 112 -6.48 5.88 -9.07
C TYR A 112 -7.95 6.20 -8.78
N ASP A 113 -8.76 6.59 -9.78
CA ASP A 113 -10.20 6.74 -9.61
C ASP A 113 -10.93 5.40 -9.61
N ASN A 114 -10.27 4.31 -10.03
CA ASN A 114 -10.84 2.97 -10.08
C ASN A 114 -9.81 1.91 -9.70
N VAL A 115 -9.37 1.96 -8.44
CA VAL A 115 -8.34 1.05 -7.90
C VAL A 115 -8.88 0.30 -6.69
N SER A 116 -8.47 -0.95 -6.55
CA SER A 116 -8.68 -1.73 -5.33
C SER A 116 -7.38 -2.40 -4.88
N ALA A 117 -7.22 -2.52 -3.56
CA ALA A 117 -6.06 -3.13 -2.95
C ALA A 117 -6.50 -4.02 -1.77
N ILE A 118 -5.80 -5.13 -1.57
CA ILE A 118 -6.03 -6.06 -0.47
C ILE A 118 -4.75 -6.19 0.36
N PHE A 119 -4.86 -5.97 1.66
CA PHE A 119 -3.79 -6.08 2.63
C PHE A 119 -4.11 -7.19 3.64
N ASP A 120 -3.27 -8.22 3.73
CA ASP A 120 -3.30 -9.23 4.80
C ASP A 120 -2.27 -8.81 5.86
N MET A 121 -2.76 -8.33 7.01
CA MET A 121 -1.92 -7.71 8.02
C MET A 121 -2.08 -8.37 9.38
N GLN A 122 -0.99 -8.42 10.14
CA GLN A 122 -1.03 -8.78 11.54
C GLN A 122 -0.08 -7.92 12.37
N TYR A 123 -0.59 -7.44 13.51
CA TYR A 123 0.14 -6.61 14.46
C TYR A 123 0.82 -7.48 15.52
N SER A 124 2.02 -7.09 15.97
CA SER A 124 2.66 -7.71 17.14
C SER A 124 2.40 -6.95 18.44
N GLY A 125 1.89 -5.71 18.35
CA GLY A 125 1.57 -4.83 19.48
C GLY A 125 0.84 -3.57 19.03
N THR A 126 0.72 -2.59 19.93
CA THR A 126 0.06 -1.30 19.65
C THR A 126 0.86 -0.48 18.63
N LEU A 127 0.16 0.19 17.71
CA LEU A 127 0.77 1.16 16.82
C LEU A 127 1.16 2.41 17.63
N ASN A 128 2.40 2.88 17.48
CA ASN A 128 2.90 4.05 18.20
C ASN A 128 2.61 5.37 17.46
N LYS A 129 2.28 5.29 16.17
CA LYS A 129 1.93 6.40 15.29
C LYS A 129 0.93 5.91 14.24
N PRO A 130 0.16 6.79 13.59
CA PRO A 130 -0.60 6.40 12.40
C PRO A 130 0.36 5.92 11.30
N THR A 131 -0.07 4.90 10.57
CA THR A 131 0.71 4.21 9.54
C THR A 131 -0.06 4.25 8.24
N VAL A 132 0.56 4.76 7.18
CA VAL A 132 0.03 4.69 5.82
C VAL A 132 0.36 3.31 5.25
N LEU A 133 -0.66 2.57 4.82
CA LEU A 133 -0.52 1.27 4.17
C LEU A 133 -0.33 1.41 2.67
N PHE A 134 -1.06 2.35 2.07
CA PHE A 134 -0.97 2.73 0.67
C PHE A 134 -0.91 4.25 0.60
N GLY A 135 0.14 4.80 0.02
CA GLY A 135 0.30 6.25 -0.09
C GLY A 135 0.65 6.68 -1.50
N SER A 136 -0.15 7.56 -2.07
CA SER A 136 0.13 8.21 -3.36
C SER A 136 -0.27 9.69 -3.36
N LEU A 137 -0.61 10.26 -2.18
CA LEU A 137 -1.09 11.63 -2.09
C LEU A 137 0.01 12.64 -2.44
N GLU A 138 -0.15 13.32 -3.57
CA GLU A 138 0.63 14.49 -3.94
C GLU A 138 -0.30 15.68 -4.19
N LYS A 139 -0.08 16.78 -3.47
CA LYS A 139 -0.85 18.01 -3.68
C LYS A 139 -0.42 18.67 -4.97
N THR A 140 -1.39 19.08 -5.78
CA THR A 140 -1.15 19.79 -7.03
C THR A 140 -1.93 21.09 -7.05
N SER A 141 -1.40 22.06 -7.78
CA SER A 141 -2.12 23.28 -8.10
C SER A 141 -1.75 23.74 -9.49
N THR A 142 -2.72 24.29 -10.21
CA THR A 142 -2.48 24.94 -11.50
C THR A 142 -3.17 26.29 -11.51
N THR A 143 -2.57 27.29 -12.16
CA THR A 143 -3.17 28.62 -12.29
C THR A 143 -3.52 28.84 -13.75
N LEU A 144 -4.81 29.08 -14.03
CA LEU A 144 -5.33 29.40 -15.35
C LEU A 144 -6.10 30.72 -15.26
N ASP A 145 -5.74 31.69 -16.10
CA ASP A 145 -6.37 33.02 -16.15
C ASP A 145 -6.46 33.74 -14.80
N GLY A 146 -5.45 33.54 -13.93
CA GLY A 146 -5.38 34.14 -12.60
C GLY A 146 -6.22 33.43 -11.53
N ILE A 147 -6.90 32.33 -11.88
CA ILE A 147 -7.61 31.45 -10.94
C ILE A 147 -6.74 30.24 -10.63
N THR A 148 -6.47 30.00 -9.34
CA THR A 148 -5.75 28.81 -8.88
C THR A 148 -6.73 27.68 -8.61
N TYR A 149 -6.51 26.56 -9.28
CA TYR A 149 -7.21 25.30 -9.07
C TYR A 149 -6.28 24.38 -8.27
N THR A 150 -6.77 23.88 -7.15
CA THR A 150 -6.05 22.93 -6.28
C THR A 150 -6.68 21.56 -6.36
N GLY A 151 -5.87 20.52 -6.16
CA GLY A 151 -6.33 19.14 -6.10
C GLY A 151 -5.20 18.20 -5.72
N SER A 152 -5.41 16.91 -5.89
CA SER A 152 -4.38 15.91 -5.59
C SER A 152 -4.20 14.88 -6.70
N LYS A 153 -2.99 14.36 -6.79
CA LYS A 153 -2.74 13.03 -7.33
C LYS A 153 -2.92 12.03 -6.20
N GLY A 154 -3.59 10.93 -6.48
CA GLY A 154 -3.71 9.82 -5.53
C GLY A 154 -4.33 10.17 -4.16
N PHE A 155 -4.09 9.30 -3.19
CA PHE A 155 -4.61 9.40 -1.81
C PHE A 155 -3.72 8.60 -0.84
N ASN A 156 -3.92 8.80 0.47
CA ASN A 156 -3.35 7.92 1.47
C ASN A 156 -4.45 7.08 2.14
N PHE A 157 -4.18 5.81 2.32
CA PHE A 157 -4.99 4.88 3.10
C PHE A 157 -4.12 4.25 4.18
N GLY A 158 -4.64 4.19 5.40
CA GLY A 158 -3.84 3.76 6.52
C GLY A 158 -4.61 3.41 7.78
N VAL A 159 -3.86 3.24 8.86
CA VAL A 159 -4.36 2.89 10.19
C VAL A 159 -3.89 3.92 11.21
N THR A 160 -4.81 4.42 12.00
CA THR A 160 -4.53 5.33 13.12
C THR A 160 -3.81 4.61 14.25
N GLN A 161 -3.24 5.38 15.19
CA GLN A 161 -2.60 4.82 16.39
C GLN A 161 -3.53 3.89 17.21
N ARG A 162 -4.84 4.14 17.18
CA ARG A 162 -5.85 3.33 17.86
C ARG A 162 -6.39 2.17 17.01
N GLY A 163 -5.82 1.92 15.84
CA GLY A 163 -6.29 0.81 15.01
C GLY A 163 -7.56 1.10 14.21
N HIS A 164 -8.01 2.36 14.10
CA HIS A 164 -9.05 2.72 13.13
C HIS A 164 -8.46 2.92 11.75
N LEU A 165 -9.17 2.51 10.71
CA LEU A 165 -8.77 2.76 9.33
C LEU A 165 -9.09 4.20 8.93
N PHE A 166 -8.24 4.81 8.12
CA PHE A 166 -8.44 6.15 7.62
C PHE A 166 -8.15 6.25 6.12
N TYR A 167 -8.82 7.20 5.50
CA TYR A 167 -8.55 7.71 4.17
C TYR A 167 -8.19 9.19 4.29
N GLN A 168 -7.14 9.62 3.62
CA GLN A 168 -6.69 11.00 3.57
C GLN A 168 -6.59 11.43 2.11
N GLY A 169 -7.17 12.59 1.81
CA GLY A 169 -7.07 13.24 0.52
C GLY A 169 -6.90 14.75 0.66
N PHE A 170 -6.91 15.43 -0.49
CA PHE A 170 -6.78 16.88 -0.56
C PHE A 170 -7.62 17.44 -1.71
N ASP A 171 -8.41 18.47 -1.43
CA ASP A 171 -9.32 19.10 -2.39
C ASP A 171 -9.26 20.64 -2.33
N SER A 172 -10.30 21.31 -2.82
CA SER A 172 -10.40 22.78 -2.79
C SER A 172 -10.57 23.36 -1.39
N ASP A 173 -11.11 22.59 -0.45
CA ASP A 173 -11.31 22.99 0.95
C ASP A 173 -10.08 22.65 1.81
N GLY A 174 -9.15 21.87 1.27
CA GLY A 174 -7.82 21.61 1.83
C GLY A 174 -7.59 20.13 2.17
N ASP A 175 -6.76 19.88 3.18
CA ASP A 175 -6.52 18.53 3.68
C ASP A 175 -7.74 18.00 4.42
N PHE A 176 -8.12 16.76 4.13
CA PHE A 176 -9.16 16.08 4.89
C PHE A 176 -8.74 14.65 5.24
N ILE A 177 -9.28 14.17 6.37
CA ILE A 177 -9.11 12.79 6.83
C ILE A 177 -10.48 12.24 7.18
N HIS A 178 -10.88 11.18 6.48
CA HIS A 178 -12.03 10.38 6.85
C HIS A 178 -11.57 9.19 7.69
N THR A 179 -12.10 9.04 8.90
CA THR A 179 -11.89 7.85 9.72
C THR A 179 -13.12 6.97 9.64
N PHE A 180 -12.94 5.74 9.16
CA PHE A 180 -14.01 4.77 9.05
C PHE A 180 -14.49 4.38 10.46
N LYS A 181 -15.81 4.36 10.68
CA LYS A 181 -16.43 4.14 12.00
C LYS A 181 -16.35 2.69 12.48
N SER A 182 -15.74 1.80 11.71
CA SER A 182 -15.48 0.42 12.10
C SER A 182 -14.78 0.30 13.46
N THR A 183 -15.07 -0.77 14.20
CA THR A 183 -14.36 -1.13 15.44
C THR A 183 -12.86 -1.20 15.19
N GLU A 184 -12.02 -0.85 16.17
CA GLU A 184 -10.56 -1.00 16.10
C GLU A 184 -10.13 -2.36 15.51
N LEU A 185 -9.08 -2.36 14.69
CA LEU A 185 -8.51 -3.57 14.10
C LEU A 185 -8.06 -4.55 15.19
N SER A 186 -8.41 -5.83 15.02
CA SER A 186 -7.87 -6.89 15.87
C SER A 186 -6.41 -7.18 15.50
N LYS A 187 -5.78 -8.16 16.15
CA LYS A 187 -4.38 -8.50 15.88
C LYS A 187 -4.13 -9.02 14.45
N ARG A 188 -5.09 -9.62 13.75
CA ARG A 188 -4.93 -10.07 12.34
C ARG A 188 -6.19 -9.77 11.52
N ASN A 189 -6.02 -9.02 10.44
CA ASN A 189 -7.12 -8.60 9.58
C ASN A 189 -6.72 -8.70 8.11
N ILE A 190 -7.68 -9.11 7.28
CA ILE A 190 -7.60 -8.87 5.83
C ILE A 190 -8.45 -7.63 5.55
N ILE A 191 -7.85 -6.67 4.87
CA ILE A 191 -8.45 -5.38 4.59
C ILE A 191 -8.46 -5.19 3.08
N ALA A 192 -9.64 -5.04 2.50
CA ALA A 192 -9.78 -4.61 1.13
C ALA A 192 -10.23 -3.15 1.13
N PHE A 193 -9.55 -2.34 0.33
CA PHE A 193 -9.88 -0.94 0.09
C PHE A 193 -10.15 -0.77 -1.40
N SER A 194 -11.20 -0.04 -1.74
CA SER A 194 -11.50 0.34 -3.12
C SER A 194 -11.77 1.83 -3.19
N HIS A 195 -11.20 2.46 -4.21
CA HIS A 195 -11.52 3.82 -4.60
C HIS A 195 -12.19 3.74 -5.97
N GLY A 196 -13.48 4.06 -6.02
CA GLY A 196 -14.27 4.15 -7.25
C GLY A 196 -14.61 5.60 -7.59
N GLU A 197 -15.28 5.79 -8.72
CA GLU A 197 -15.71 7.12 -9.20
C GLU A 197 -16.68 7.81 -8.23
N ASN A 198 -17.51 7.03 -7.52
CA ASN A 198 -18.61 7.54 -6.70
C ASN A 198 -18.46 7.25 -5.21
N ASP A 199 -17.67 6.24 -4.86
CA ASP A 199 -17.53 5.78 -3.50
C ASP A 199 -16.11 5.34 -3.16
N ILE A 200 -15.84 5.41 -1.86
CA ILE A 200 -14.68 4.79 -1.24
C ILE A 200 -15.21 3.63 -0.42
N GLY A 201 -14.82 2.42 -0.80
CA GLY A 201 -15.23 1.18 -0.17
C GLY A 201 -14.16 0.65 0.75
N LEU A 202 -14.60 0.18 1.91
CA LEU A 202 -13.76 -0.52 2.87
C LEU A 202 -14.42 -1.84 3.23
N HIS A 203 -13.65 -2.92 3.12
CA HIS A 203 -14.00 -4.24 3.63
C HIS A 203 -12.93 -4.74 4.60
N ARG A 204 -13.37 -5.37 5.68
CA ARG A 204 -12.50 -5.98 6.67
C ARG A 204 -13.01 -7.34 7.07
N ILE A 205 -12.11 -8.32 7.05
CA ILE A 205 -12.28 -9.62 7.68
C ILE A 205 -11.36 -9.67 8.91
N ASP A 206 -11.96 -9.68 10.09
CA ASP A 206 -11.28 -9.90 11.36
C ASP A 206 -11.06 -11.42 11.53
N MET A 207 -9.83 -11.85 11.30
CA MET A 207 -9.47 -13.27 11.27
C MET A 207 -9.47 -13.93 12.64
N LEU A 208 -9.43 -13.14 13.72
CA LEU A 208 -9.42 -13.66 15.09
C LEU A 208 -10.82 -13.79 15.66
N ASN A 209 -11.68 -12.80 15.39
CA ASN A 209 -13.04 -12.80 15.90
C ASN A 209 -14.06 -13.36 14.90
N GLY A 210 -13.63 -13.69 13.68
CA GLY A 210 -14.51 -14.22 12.63
C GLY A 210 -15.58 -13.22 12.18
N LYS A 211 -15.28 -11.92 12.22
CA LYS A 211 -16.24 -10.86 11.90
C LYS A 211 -15.93 -10.21 10.57
N HIS A 212 -16.97 -9.87 9.83
CA HIS A 212 -16.87 -9.13 8.58
C HIS A 212 -17.51 -7.76 8.71
N TYR A 213 -16.87 -6.75 8.12
CA TYR A 213 -17.33 -5.37 8.15
C TYR A 213 -17.16 -4.76 6.76
N SER A 214 -18.17 -4.00 6.33
CA SER A 214 -18.13 -3.19 5.12
C SER A 214 -18.61 -1.79 5.44
N GLU A 215 -17.91 -0.79 4.92
CA GLU A 215 -18.30 0.62 5.02
C GLU A 215 -18.05 1.30 3.68
N TYR A 216 -18.98 2.14 3.25
CA TYR A 216 -18.88 2.90 2.00
C TYR A 216 -19.10 4.37 2.31
N VAL A 217 -18.26 5.21 1.72
CA VAL A 217 -18.33 6.66 1.88
C VAL A 217 -18.52 7.27 0.51
N ASN A 218 -19.53 8.14 0.40
CA ASN A 218 -19.80 8.82 -0.86
C ASN A 218 -18.70 9.85 -1.17
N ARG A 219 -18.25 9.86 -2.44
CA ARG A 219 -17.16 10.68 -2.96
C ARG A 219 -17.59 12.05 -3.50
N HIS A 220 -18.86 12.45 -3.39
CA HIS A 220 -19.46 13.63 -4.03
C HIS A 220 -18.76 14.98 -3.79
N HIS A 221 -17.81 15.06 -2.86
CA HIS A 221 -17.04 16.28 -2.59
C HIS A 221 -15.56 16.20 -3.00
N TYR A 222 -15.07 15.07 -3.53
CA TYR A 222 -13.65 14.92 -3.88
C TYR A 222 -13.42 15.04 -5.38
N PRO A 223 -12.46 15.87 -5.83
CA PRO A 223 -12.13 16.05 -7.23
C PRO A 223 -11.63 14.75 -7.86
N LYS A 224 -11.72 14.67 -9.18
CA LYS A 224 -11.11 13.59 -9.96
C LYS A 224 -9.63 13.48 -9.61
N LEU A 225 -9.15 12.27 -9.30
CA LEU A 225 -7.74 12.07 -9.02
C LEU A 225 -6.94 12.10 -10.31
N VAL A 226 -5.81 12.78 -10.27
CA VAL A 226 -4.82 12.68 -11.35
C VAL A 226 -3.88 11.51 -11.03
N ASP A 227 -3.43 10.80 -12.06
CA ASP A 227 -2.51 9.69 -11.88
C ASP A 227 -1.22 10.14 -11.19
N SER A 228 -0.79 9.35 -10.20
CA SER A 228 0.49 9.53 -9.53
C SER A 228 1.60 8.78 -10.26
N ASP A 229 2.78 9.40 -10.30
CA ASP A 229 4.02 8.86 -10.89
C ASP A 229 4.61 7.69 -10.07
N SER A 230 4.21 7.59 -8.80
CA SER A 230 4.48 6.45 -7.95
C SER A 230 3.44 6.30 -6.84
N PHE A 231 3.40 5.12 -6.23
CA PHE A 231 2.75 4.90 -4.94
C PHE A 231 3.68 4.15 -4.00
N PHE A 232 3.33 4.16 -2.72
CA PHE A 232 4.12 3.60 -1.65
C PHE A 232 3.31 2.57 -0.88
N LEU A 233 3.91 1.43 -0.56
CA LEU A 233 3.39 0.49 0.43
C LEU A 233 4.16 0.70 1.74
N GLY A 234 3.44 0.99 2.82
CA GLY A 234 4.03 1.28 4.13
C GLY A 234 4.53 2.72 4.34
N GLY A 235 3.99 3.68 3.58
CA GLY A 235 4.28 5.09 3.78
C GLY A 235 3.73 5.98 2.68
N SER A 236 4.22 7.21 2.62
CA SER A 236 4.02 8.12 1.49
C SER A 236 5.23 9.05 1.38
N LYS A 237 5.39 9.70 0.22
CA LYS A 237 6.48 10.67 -0.02
C LYS A 237 6.55 11.82 0.99
N ASN A 238 5.42 12.18 1.62
CA ASN A 238 5.29 13.35 2.50
C ASN A 238 4.74 13.02 3.91
N TRP A 239 4.83 11.76 4.38
CA TRP A 239 4.29 11.32 5.69
C TRP A 239 5.35 11.24 6.79
#